data_AF-A0A933J5D9-F1
#
_entry.id   AF-A0A933J5D9-F1
#
_cell.length_a   1.000
_cell.length_b   1.000
_cell.length_c   1.000
_cell.angle_alpha   90.00
_cell.angle_beta   90.00
_cell.angle_gamma   90.00
#
_symmetry.space_group_name_H-M   'P 1'
#
loop_
_entity.id
_entity.type
_entity.pdbx_description
1 polymer ?
#
loop_
_entity_poly.entity_id
_entity_poly.type
_entity_poly.pdbx_seq_one_letter_code
_entity_poly.pdbx_strand_id
1 'polypeptide(L)'
;MSNVRVDGEKKRILLINPPVYDFRLDWARWHQPCGLLQVGSVLKDDHDVRLIDCLLPLKGKQTQRKKLDAISAEEIALARWHFGWSWDQIDSKVQELKEENWIPDVIYITCMMTFWWEATRDLVKHLREVWFPNTRIVLGGVYPTYAPEHAKKNIRGVHFDLEIGKKAKRRATEIGLYDRTPRFAGIFLYRPVSVHAVVAGIEKKVRRGVREFAFFDEEIPGPVPERFAQVLDLIVERGLDIKLRALGNISPTSLTADLVRKMSIAGFRQIFFKDTIVSKTNADDYLAGYEQAVDLLFQHGQYKPRTEDITAMVLVGVPGENIENVAERLMRLSHIVGSVNLVPFQPTPSTEIYEQHKEYLDQIPLEFQNGKLFPFAKYNHATFAVYQELTRLAALLNSKYHSTTFDFLADDEIAQMARKSIAEETWQPKLKETIPLILR
;
A
#
# COMPACT_ATOMS: atom_id res chain seq x y z
N MET A 1 30.31 -18.66 27.90
CA MET A 1 30.03 -17.77 29.04
C MET A 1 30.68 -16.42 28.77
N SER A 2 29.90 -15.43 28.37
CA SER A 2 30.22 -14.01 28.53
C SER A 2 28.91 -13.32 28.85
N ASN A 3 28.62 -13.27 30.15
CA ASN A 3 27.52 -12.50 30.71
C ASN A 3 27.68 -11.05 30.28
N VAL A 4 26.82 -10.60 29.37
CA VAL A 4 26.69 -9.17 29.07
C VAL A 4 25.85 -8.56 30.18
N ARG A 5 26.54 -7.72 30.95
CA ARG A 5 26.10 -6.91 32.08
C ARG A 5 24.66 -6.39 31.93
N VAL A 6 23.86 -6.69 32.95
CA VAL A 6 22.68 -5.91 33.34
C VAL A 6 23.24 -4.71 34.09
N ASP A 7 23.55 -3.63 33.37
CA ASP A 7 23.74 -2.28 33.88
C ASP A 7 23.64 -1.39 32.64
N GLY A 8 22.53 -0.68 32.44
CA GLY A 8 22.32 0.05 31.20
C GLY A 8 21.63 1.37 31.46
N GLU A 9 22.41 2.46 31.44
CA GLU A 9 21.88 3.83 31.40
C GLU A 9 20.76 3.97 30.35
N LYS A 10 19.77 4.80 30.68
CA LYS A 10 18.67 5.14 29.77
C LYS A 10 19.23 5.79 28.50
N LYS A 11 19.18 5.08 27.37
CA LYS A 11 19.65 5.57 26.08
C LYS A 11 18.63 6.48 25.40
N ARG A 12 19.13 7.41 24.58
CA ARG A 12 18.36 8.23 23.63
C ARG A 12 18.33 7.53 22.27
N ILE A 13 17.15 7.16 21.82
CA ILE A 13 16.94 6.38 20.61
C ILE A 13 16.08 7.16 19.63
N LEU A 14 16.63 7.43 18.45
CA LEU A 14 15.91 8.10 17.37
C LEU A 14 15.38 7.07 16.37
N LEU A 15 14.08 7.07 16.13
CA LEU A 15 13.45 6.28 15.09
C LEU A 15 13.19 7.18 13.87
N ILE A 16 13.55 6.75 12.67
CA ILE A 16 13.32 7.52 11.44
C ILE A 16 12.62 6.67 10.38
N ASN A 17 11.48 7.16 9.92
CA ASN A 17 10.87 6.74 8.66
C ASN A 17 11.31 7.73 7.56
N PRO A 18 12.15 7.32 6.60
CA PRO A 18 12.81 8.21 5.65
C PRO A 18 11.85 8.81 4.62
N PRO A 19 12.25 9.90 3.92
CA PRO A 19 11.63 10.23 2.64
C PRO A 19 11.84 9.08 1.64
N VAL A 20 11.09 9.08 0.54
CA VAL A 20 11.16 8.03 -0.48
C VAL A 20 11.31 8.59 -1.88
N TYR A 21 12.02 7.87 -2.74
CA TYR A 21 12.07 8.15 -4.18
C TYR A 21 11.09 7.23 -4.90
N ASP A 22 10.10 7.79 -5.58
CA ASP A 22 9.06 7.02 -6.27
C ASP A 22 8.46 7.80 -7.45
N PHE A 23 7.70 7.14 -8.31
CA PHE A 23 6.98 7.74 -9.44
C PHE A 23 5.61 8.27 -9.00
N ARG A 24 4.95 7.55 -8.10
CA ARG A 24 3.68 7.94 -7.48
C ARG A 24 3.62 7.37 -6.07
N LEU A 25 3.11 8.12 -5.10
CA LEU A 25 2.92 7.65 -3.73
C LEU A 25 1.44 7.74 -3.36
N ASP A 26 0.64 6.99 -4.11
CA ASP A 26 -0.76 6.85 -3.80
C ASP A 26 -0.90 6.30 -2.38
N TRP A 27 -1.85 6.84 -1.63
CA TRP A 27 -2.14 6.41 -0.27
C TRP A 27 -0.96 6.58 0.72
N ALA A 28 -0.14 7.61 0.53
CA ALA A 28 0.97 7.98 1.41
C ALA A 28 0.65 7.84 2.92
N ARG A 29 -0.57 8.21 3.35
CA ARG A 29 -1.02 8.05 4.75
C ARG A 29 -0.97 6.61 5.27
N TRP A 30 -1.25 5.60 4.44
CA TRP A 30 -1.22 4.19 4.87
C TRP A 30 0.20 3.61 4.95
N HIS A 31 1.22 4.36 4.53
CA HIS A 31 2.63 4.03 4.77
C HIS A 31 3.08 4.41 6.19
N GLN A 32 2.22 4.17 7.18
CA GLN A 32 2.57 4.31 8.58
C GLN A 32 3.65 3.27 8.92
N PRO A 33 4.80 3.65 9.51
CA PRO A 33 5.95 2.77 9.73
C PRO A 33 5.70 1.82 10.90
N CYS A 34 4.71 0.92 10.79
CA CYS A 34 4.23 0.12 11.90
C CYS A 34 5.30 -0.76 12.54
N GLY A 35 6.18 -1.36 11.74
CA GLY A 35 7.32 -2.12 12.26
C GLY A 35 8.24 -1.27 13.13
N LEU A 36 8.50 -0.02 12.72
CA LEU A 36 9.31 0.93 13.48
C LEU A 36 8.59 1.39 14.76
N LEU A 37 7.28 1.67 14.69
CA LEU A 37 6.47 2.03 15.87
C LEU A 37 6.37 0.88 16.89
N GLN A 38 6.38 -0.37 16.41
CA GLN A 38 6.45 -1.55 17.27
C GLN A 38 7.83 -1.70 17.92
N VAL A 39 8.91 -1.42 17.20
CA VAL A 39 10.26 -1.32 17.79
C VAL A 39 10.27 -0.25 18.88
N GLY A 40 9.70 0.92 18.63
CA GLY A 40 9.52 1.96 19.64
C GLY A 40 8.74 1.48 20.87
N SER A 41 7.74 0.61 20.69
CA SER A 41 6.96 0.02 21.79
C SER A 41 7.77 -0.95 22.65
N VAL A 42 8.80 -1.59 22.09
CA VAL A 42 9.71 -2.46 22.83
C VAL A 42 10.72 -1.64 23.62
N LEU A 43 11.17 -0.51 23.07
CA LEU A 43 12.30 0.26 23.60
C LEU A 43 11.89 1.36 24.59
N LYS A 44 10.68 1.92 24.46
CA LYS A 44 10.23 3.09 25.23
C LYS A 44 10.13 2.89 26.75
N ASP A 45 10.04 1.64 27.20
CA ASP A 45 9.87 1.33 28.63
C ASP A 45 11.21 1.54 29.37
N ASP A 46 12.34 1.32 28.69
CA ASP A 46 13.70 1.38 29.26
C ASP A 46 14.54 2.55 28.72
N HIS A 47 14.08 3.23 27.66
CA HIS A 47 14.85 4.22 26.91
C HIS A 47 14.02 5.48 26.59
N ASP A 48 14.70 6.58 26.30
CA ASP A 48 14.06 7.78 25.76
C ASP A 48 13.99 7.67 24.23
N VAL A 49 12.78 7.55 23.68
CA VAL A 49 12.56 7.22 22.27
C VAL A 49 11.81 8.36 21.59
N ARG A 50 12.37 8.88 20.49
CA ARG A 50 11.76 9.91 19.64
C ARG A 50 11.59 9.43 18.20
N LEU A 51 10.63 9.99 17.48
CA LEU A 51 10.29 9.59 16.10
C LEU A 51 10.38 10.79 15.15
N ILE A 52 11.02 10.58 14.00
CA ILE A 52 10.90 11.43 12.81
C ILE A 52 10.22 10.60 11.72
N ASP A 53 9.01 11.00 11.33
CA ASP A 53 8.28 10.37 10.22
C ASP A 53 8.21 11.32 9.03
N CYS A 54 9.15 11.17 8.10
CA CYS A 54 9.30 12.07 6.96
C CYS A 54 8.17 11.93 5.93
N LEU A 55 7.38 10.85 5.97
CA LEU A 55 6.23 10.67 5.07
C LEU A 55 4.93 11.25 5.65
N LEU A 56 4.90 11.51 6.96
CA LEU A 56 3.77 12.17 7.59
C LEU A 56 3.71 13.64 7.13
N PRO A 57 2.60 14.08 6.52
CA PRO A 57 2.51 15.43 6.02
C PRO A 57 2.49 16.46 7.15
N LEU A 58 3.30 17.50 6.99
CA LEU A 58 3.27 18.65 7.88
C LEU A 58 1.92 19.38 7.71
N LYS A 59 1.21 19.58 8.83
CA LYS A 59 -0.02 20.40 8.91
C LYS A 59 -1.24 19.87 8.11
N GLY A 60 -1.45 18.55 8.05
CA GLY A 60 -2.69 17.96 7.53
C GLY A 60 -2.90 18.09 6.01
N LYS A 61 -1.83 18.42 5.28
CA LYS A 61 -1.80 18.47 3.81
C LYS A 61 -1.51 17.08 3.22
N GLN A 62 -1.44 16.94 1.90
CA GLN A 62 -0.86 15.76 1.27
C GLN A 62 0.65 15.71 1.50
N THR A 63 1.25 14.51 1.43
CA THR A 63 2.70 14.34 1.50
C THR A 63 3.34 15.14 0.37
N GLN A 64 4.22 16.07 0.74
CA GLN A 64 4.89 16.94 -0.23
C GLN A 64 5.80 16.12 -1.15
N ARG A 65 6.08 16.66 -2.33
CA ARG A 65 7.02 16.06 -3.28
C ARG A 65 7.83 17.11 -4.03
N LYS A 66 9.08 16.77 -4.35
CA LYS A 66 9.95 17.55 -5.25
C LYS A 66 10.44 16.63 -6.36
N LYS A 67 10.44 17.12 -7.61
CA LYS A 67 10.97 16.34 -8.74
C LYS A 67 12.45 16.06 -8.47
N LEU A 68 12.83 14.79 -8.49
CA LEU A 68 14.21 14.35 -8.30
C LEU A 68 14.92 14.36 -9.64
N ASP A 69 14.39 13.58 -10.58
CA ASP A 69 14.91 13.43 -11.94
C ASP A 69 13.77 12.99 -12.88
N ALA A 70 14.13 12.60 -14.11
CA ALA A 70 13.24 11.90 -15.02
C ALA A 70 13.99 10.74 -15.64
N ILE A 71 13.30 9.61 -15.81
CA ILE A 71 13.80 8.45 -16.54
C ILE A 71 12.96 8.25 -17.80
N SER A 72 13.52 7.54 -18.77
CA SER A 72 12.77 7.10 -19.95
C SER A 72 12.36 5.64 -19.77
N ALA A 73 11.05 5.39 -19.77
CA ALA A 73 10.51 4.05 -19.96
C ALA A 73 10.06 3.96 -21.42
N GLU A 74 10.93 3.37 -22.26
CA GLU A 74 10.78 3.40 -23.72
C GLU A 74 10.74 4.86 -24.22
N GLU A 75 9.67 5.28 -24.91
CA GLU A 75 9.49 6.64 -25.43
C GLU A 75 8.80 7.58 -24.41
N ILE A 76 8.44 7.09 -23.22
CA ILE A 76 7.69 7.85 -22.23
C ILE A 76 8.61 8.36 -21.13
N ALA A 77 8.67 9.68 -20.98
CA ALA A 77 9.39 10.34 -19.88
C ALA A 77 8.59 10.24 -18.57
N LEU A 78 9.17 9.63 -17.56
CA LEU A 78 8.60 9.47 -16.22
C LEU A 78 9.37 10.29 -15.20
N ALA A 79 8.67 11.19 -14.51
CA ALA A 79 9.25 11.93 -13.40
C ALA A 79 9.35 11.04 -12.15
N ARG A 80 10.56 10.95 -11.60
CA ARG A 80 10.79 10.40 -10.26
C ARG A 80 10.78 11.53 -9.25
N TRP A 81 10.18 11.30 -8.10
CA TRP A 81 9.93 12.31 -7.09
C TRP A 81 10.53 11.91 -5.75
N HIS A 82 11.10 12.88 -5.07
CA HIS A 82 11.37 12.84 -3.64
C HIS A 82 10.06 13.14 -2.91
N PHE A 83 9.47 12.15 -2.25
CA PHE A 83 8.29 12.29 -1.40
C PHE A 83 8.66 12.41 0.08
N GLY A 84 7.96 13.27 0.80
CA GLY A 84 8.20 13.51 2.22
C GLY A 84 9.09 14.71 2.49
N TRP A 85 9.64 14.78 3.71
CA TRP A 85 10.45 15.92 4.16
C TRP A 85 11.67 16.16 3.27
N SER A 86 12.01 17.44 3.04
CA SER A 86 13.27 17.83 2.40
C SER A 86 14.45 17.63 3.36
N TRP A 87 15.67 17.65 2.82
CA TRP A 87 16.89 17.59 3.63
C TRP A 87 16.95 18.73 4.65
N ASP A 88 16.62 19.97 4.25
CA ASP A 88 16.56 21.12 5.16
C ASP A 88 15.58 20.93 6.33
N GLN A 89 14.45 20.23 6.10
CA GLN A 89 13.47 19.95 7.16
C GLN A 89 13.96 18.88 8.12
N ILE A 90 14.67 17.86 7.61
CA ILE A 90 15.35 16.86 8.43
C ILE A 90 16.43 17.53 9.27
N ASP A 91 17.24 18.40 8.65
CA ASP A 91 18.31 19.16 9.31
C ASP A 91 17.75 20.06 10.42
N SER A 92 16.69 20.80 10.11
CA SER A 92 16.00 21.65 11.11
C SER A 92 15.50 20.83 12.29
N LYS A 93 14.91 19.65 12.06
CA LYS A 93 14.43 18.80 13.16
C LYS A 93 15.58 18.19 13.96
N VAL A 94 16.68 17.78 13.31
CA VAL A 94 17.86 17.26 14.03
C VAL A 94 18.54 18.37 14.83
N GLN A 95 18.58 19.60 14.32
CA GLN A 95 19.07 20.77 15.02
C GLN A 95 18.22 21.07 16.27
N GLU A 96 16.88 21.05 16.16
CA GLU A 96 15.94 21.20 17.29
C GLU A 96 16.25 20.17 18.40
N LEU A 97 16.46 18.90 18.03
CA LEU A 97 16.85 17.87 19.00
C LEU A 97 18.16 18.21 19.72
N LYS A 98 19.18 18.71 18.99
CA LYS A 98 20.47 19.11 19.60
C LYS A 98 20.33 20.32 20.51
N GLU A 99 19.49 21.29 20.16
CA GLU A 99 19.21 22.47 20.98
C GLU A 99 18.51 22.10 22.29
N GLU A 100 17.70 21.05 22.28
CA GLU A 100 17.15 20.43 23.50
C GLU A 100 18.15 19.58 24.29
N ASN A 101 19.44 19.60 23.91
CA ASN A 101 20.49 18.74 24.46
C ASN A 101 20.17 17.23 24.29
N TRP A 102 19.41 16.88 23.26
CA TRP A 102 19.01 15.52 22.93
C TRP A 102 19.82 14.99 21.73
N ILE A 103 20.80 14.14 22.01
CA ILE A 103 21.67 13.53 21.00
C ILE A 103 21.44 12.01 21.02
N PRO A 104 21.04 11.38 19.91
CA PRO A 104 20.78 9.95 19.89
C PRO A 104 22.05 9.12 20.08
N ASP A 105 21.97 8.14 20.98
CA ASP A 105 23.02 7.13 21.17
C ASP A 105 22.88 6.02 20.11
N VAL A 106 21.65 5.80 19.61
CA VAL A 106 21.32 4.84 18.54
C VAL A 106 20.22 5.43 17.64
N ILE A 107 20.34 5.23 16.34
CA ILE A 107 19.32 5.59 15.34
C ILE A 107 18.79 4.32 14.69
N TYR A 108 17.47 4.12 14.68
CA TYR A 108 16.80 3.08 13.90
C TYR A 108 16.13 3.69 12.68
N ILE A 109 16.42 3.15 11.50
CA ILE A 109 15.83 3.58 10.23
C ILE A 109 15.06 2.40 9.63
N THR A 110 13.84 2.65 9.17
CA THR A 110 13.06 1.65 8.42
C THR A 110 13.16 1.90 6.92
N CYS A 111 13.13 0.84 6.11
CA CYS A 111 12.88 0.93 4.67
C CYS A 111 11.76 -0.06 4.30
N MET A 112 10.60 0.48 3.93
CA MET A 112 9.35 -0.29 3.78
C MET A 112 9.18 -0.97 2.42
N MET A 113 9.98 -0.61 1.42
CA MET A 113 9.95 -1.21 0.08
C MET A 113 11.36 -1.38 -0.44
N THR A 114 11.64 -2.46 -1.18
CA THR A 114 12.98 -2.73 -1.74
C THR A 114 13.44 -1.64 -2.70
N PHE A 115 12.54 -1.11 -3.54
CA PHE A 115 12.83 -0.06 -4.51
C PHE A 115 12.98 1.35 -3.89
N TRP A 116 12.77 1.54 -2.59
CA TRP A 116 13.01 2.81 -1.87
C TRP A 116 14.40 2.91 -1.22
N TRP A 117 15.28 1.96 -1.54
CA TRP A 117 16.59 1.84 -0.91
C TRP A 117 17.49 3.08 -1.11
N GLU A 118 17.38 3.78 -2.24
CA GLU A 118 18.22 4.95 -2.54
C GLU A 118 17.99 6.12 -1.59
N ALA A 119 16.73 6.47 -1.32
CA ALA A 119 16.40 7.53 -0.36
C ALA A 119 16.87 7.17 1.06
N THR A 120 16.81 5.87 1.41
CA THR A 120 17.33 5.38 2.69
C THR A 120 18.85 5.47 2.75
N ARG A 121 19.57 5.09 1.68
CA ARG A 121 21.02 5.25 1.55
C ARG A 121 21.42 6.71 1.74
N ASP A 122 20.74 7.61 1.05
CA ASP A 122 21.04 9.05 1.09
C ASP A 122 20.81 9.63 2.48
N LEU A 123 19.73 9.22 3.18
CA LEU A 123 19.50 9.60 4.57
C LEU A 123 20.63 9.09 5.49
N VAL A 124 21.02 7.81 5.37
CA VAL A 124 22.11 7.24 6.18
C VAL A 124 23.40 8.01 5.97
N LYS A 125 23.75 8.30 4.71
CA LYS A 125 24.93 9.08 4.35
C LYS A 125 24.87 10.47 4.97
N HIS A 126 23.74 11.18 4.79
CA HIS A 126 23.53 12.52 5.31
C HIS A 126 23.65 12.59 6.84
N LEU A 127 22.99 11.68 7.56
CA LEU A 127 23.09 11.61 9.02
C LEU A 127 24.52 11.32 9.48
N ARG A 128 25.24 10.43 8.80
CA ARG A 128 26.62 10.07 9.13
C ARG A 128 27.59 11.23 8.90
N GLU A 129 27.47 11.91 7.77
CA GLU A 129 28.43 12.95 7.35
C GLU A 129 28.17 14.30 8.04
N VAL A 130 26.90 14.65 8.25
CA VAL A 130 26.52 16.00 8.74
C VAL A 130 26.29 16.03 10.24
N TRP A 131 25.65 15.01 10.81
CA TRP A 131 25.09 15.12 12.17
C TRP A 131 25.73 14.20 13.21
N PHE A 132 25.99 12.95 12.83
CA PHE A 132 26.22 11.82 13.73
C PHE A 132 27.30 10.86 13.20
N PRO A 133 28.58 11.29 13.10
CA PRO A 133 29.65 10.48 12.53
C PRO A 133 29.84 9.13 13.24
N ASN A 134 29.67 9.09 14.56
CA ASN A 134 29.96 7.90 15.37
C ASN A 134 28.71 7.18 15.91
N THR A 135 27.51 7.70 15.68
CA THR A 135 26.28 7.09 16.23
C THR A 135 25.97 5.76 15.56
N ARG A 136 25.59 4.76 16.34
CA ARG A 136 25.17 3.47 15.77
C ARG A 136 23.86 3.64 15.00
N ILE A 137 23.86 3.27 13.72
CA ILE A 137 22.65 3.26 12.88
C ILE A 137 22.22 1.82 12.65
N VAL A 138 20.96 1.51 12.91
CA VAL A 138 20.34 0.21 12.69
C VAL A 138 19.32 0.32 11.57
N LEU A 139 19.43 -0.51 10.55
CA LEU A 139 18.51 -0.56 9.41
C LEU A 139 17.57 -1.76 9.56
N GLY A 140 16.27 -1.51 9.49
CA GLY A 140 15.20 -2.51 9.51
C GLY A 140 14.14 -2.28 8.43
N GLY A 141 13.09 -3.08 8.45
CA GLY A 141 11.99 -3.00 7.49
C GLY A 141 12.05 -4.09 6.41
N VAL A 142 11.20 -3.94 5.39
CA VAL A 142 11.03 -4.91 4.30
C VAL A 142 12.31 -5.03 3.49
N TYR A 143 12.91 -3.92 3.06
CA TYR A 143 14.09 -3.95 2.20
C TYR A 143 15.26 -4.80 2.75
N PRO A 144 15.80 -4.55 3.95
CA PRO A 144 16.89 -5.36 4.46
C PRO A 144 16.49 -6.80 4.84
N THR A 145 15.19 -7.08 4.96
CA THR A 145 14.68 -8.43 5.22
C THR A 145 14.63 -9.27 3.95
N TYR A 146 14.11 -8.70 2.85
CA TYR A 146 13.89 -9.42 1.60
C TYR A 146 15.08 -9.32 0.64
N ALA A 147 15.88 -8.25 0.71
CA ALA A 147 17.09 -8.06 -0.11
C ALA A 147 18.35 -7.83 0.75
N PRO A 148 18.70 -8.74 1.69
CA PRO A 148 19.76 -8.51 2.68
C PRO A 148 21.14 -8.28 2.06
N GLU A 149 21.51 -9.04 1.02
CA GLU A 149 22.82 -8.87 0.37
C GLU A 149 22.92 -7.54 -0.39
N HIS A 150 21.82 -7.12 -1.04
CA HIS A 150 21.75 -5.80 -1.66
C HIS A 150 21.86 -4.68 -0.61
N ALA A 151 21.18 -4.82 0.54
CA ALA A 151 21.24 -3.86 1.64
C ALA A 151 22.66 -3.74 2.22
N LYS A 152 23.33 -4.86 2.52
CA LYS A 152 24.72 -4.88 3.01
C LYS A 152 25.69 -4.21 2.05
N LYS A 153 25.53 -4.45 0.75
CA LYS A 153 26.40 -3.88 -0.30
C LYS A 153 26.22 -2.37 -0.45
N ASN A 154 24.98 -1.90 -0.43
CA ASN A 154 24.63 -0.54 -0.86
C ASN A 154 24.41 0.46 0.28
N ILE A 155 24.13 0.00 1.50
CA ILE A 155 23.98 0.88 2.67
C ILE A 155 25.08 0.54 3.67
N ARG A 156 26.21 1.25 3.56
CA ARG A 156 27.39 1.04 4.40
C ARG A 156 27.22 1.70 5.76
N GLY A 157 27.91 1.15 6.77
CA GLY A 157 27.95 1.76 8.11
C GLY A 157 26.64 1.64 8.90
N VAL A 158 25.82 0.63 8.60
CA VAL A 158 24.60 0.29 9.36
C VAL A 158 24.71 -1.12 9.95
N HIS A 159 23.94 -1.36 10.99
CA HIS A 159 23.76 -2.68 11.60
C HIS A 159 22.37 -3.22 11.30
N PHE A 160 22.22 -4.53 11.31
CA PHE A 160 20.94 -5.21 11.21
C PHE A 160 20.60 -5.84 12.56
N ASP A 161 19.39 -5.59 13.07
CA ASP A 161 18.91 -6.16 14.33
C ASP A 161 17.63 -6.96 14.06
N LEU A 162 17.79 -8.26 13.84
CA LEU A 162 16.67 -9.16 13.57
C LEU A 162 15.91 -9.52 14.85
N GLU A 163 16.58 -9.47 16.01
CA GLU A 163 15.99 -9.86 17.29
C GLU A 163 14.98 -8.83 17.80
N ILE A 164 15.30 -7.53 17.68
CA ILE A 164 14.32 -6.48 18.00
C ILE A 164 13.08 -6.58 17.12
N GLY A 165 13.25 -6.94 15.84
CA GLY A 165 12.14 -7.17 14.90
C GLY A 165 11.21 -8.30 15.33
N LYS A 166 11.77 -9.42 15.82
CA LYS A 166 10.99 -10.54 16.38
C LYS A 166 10.20 -10.12 17.62
N LYS A 167 10.80 -9.35 18.53
CA LYS A 167 10.11 -8.81 19.72
C LYS A 167 9.01 -7.81 19.33
N ALA A 168 9.30 -6.92 18.38
CA ALA A 168 8.38 -5.90 17.89
C ALA A 168 7.08 -6.47 17.32
N LYS A 169 7.14 -7.61 16.59
CA LYS A 169 5.94 -8.28 16.04
C LYS A 169 4.90 -8.68 17.10
N ARG A 170 5.27 -8.75 18.38
CA ARG A 170 4.37 -9.09 19.51
C ARG A 170 3.83 -7.87 20.25
N ARG A 171 4.19 -6.66 19.84
CA ARG A 171 3.73 -5.40 20.45
C ARG A 171 2.72 -4.70 19.55
N ALA A 172 1.81 -3.95 20.16
CA ALA A 172 0.99 -2.98 19.45
C ALA A 172 1.87 -1.82 18.96
N THR A 173 1.46 -1.08 17.94
CA THR A 173 2.17 0.13 17.49
C THR A 173 2.07 1.27 18.52
N GLU A 174 3.20 1.89 18.86
CA GLU A 174 3.23 3.04 19.78
C GLU A 174 3.00 4.36 19.03
N ILE A 175 1.71 4.65 18.79
CA ILE A 175 1.26 5.95 18.26
C ILE A 175 1.62 7.11 19.21
N GLY A 176 1.96 6.77 20.47
CA GLY A 176 2.75 7.55 21.43
C GLY A 176 3.73 8.55 20.86
N LEU A 177 4.56 8.07 19.96
CA LEU A 177 5.80 8.70 19.56
C LEU A 177 5.61 9.86 18.58
N TYR A 178 4.42 10.02 18.01
CA TYR A 178 4.13 11.15 17.16
C TYR A 178 3.91 12.42 17.99
N ASP A 179 4.64 13.49 17.68
CA ASP A 179 4.42 14.84 18.23
C ASP A 179 2.95 15.26 18.09
N ARG A 180 2.35 14.96 16.93
CA ARG A 180 0.91 15.09 16.68
C ARG A 180 0.34 13.74 16.27
N THR A 181 -0.54 13.19 17.11
CA THR A 181 -1.19 11.90 16.84
C THR A 181 -1.94 11.94 15.48
N PRO A 182 -1.61 11.05 14.52
CA PRO A 182 -2.33 10.93 13.26
C PRO A 182 -3.80 10.53 13.51
N ARG A 183 -4.72 10.95 12.65
CA ARG A 183 -6.14 10.50 12.73
C ARG A 183 -6.35 9.07 12.24
N PHE A 184 -5.30 8.42 11.74
CA PHE A 184 -5.35 7.08 11.17
C PHE A 184 -4.31 6.14 11.81
N ALA A 185 -4.57 4.83 11.80
CA ALA A 185 -3.59 3.82 12.21
C ALA A 185 -3.80 2.47 11.52
N GLY A 186 -2.72 1.69 11.42
CA GLY A 186 -2.78 0.29 10.99
C GLY A 186 -3.23 -0.66 12.10
N ILE A 187 -3.95 -1.72 11.74
CA ILE A 187 -4.29 -2.87 12.56
C ILE A 187 -3.66 -4.12 11.94
N PHE A 188 -3.14 -5.01 12.77
CA PHE A 188 -2.82 -6.38 12.38
C PHE A 188 -3.64 -7.36 13.18
N LEU A 189 -4.44 -8.17 12.50
CA LEU A 189 -5.31 -9.19 13.07
C LEU A 189 -4.51 -10.42 13.48
N TYR A 190 -3.64 -10.94 12.61
CA TYR A 190 -3.03 -12.28 12.80
C TYR A 190 -1.67 -12.26 13.48
N ARG A 191 -1.33 -11.17 14.18
CA ARG A 191 -0.18 -11.17 15.10
C ARG A 191 -0.47 -12.08 16.30
N PRO A 192 0.57 -12.65 16.96
CA PRO A 192 0.42 -13.60 18.06
C PRO A 192 0.02 -12.90 19.37
N VAL A 193 -1.17 -12.29 19.37
CA VAL A 193 -1.82 -11.60 20.50
C VAL A 193 -3.29 -12.02 20.56
N SER A 194 -3.99 -11.81 21.68
CA SER A 194 -5.42 -12.12 21.76
C SER A 194 -6.29 -11.10 21.01
N VAL A 195 -7.52 -11.47 20.62
CA VAL A 195 -8.49 -10.52 20.02
C VAL A 195 -8.78 -9.34 20.95
N HIS A 196 -8.86 -9.59 22.26
CA HIS A 196 -8.99 -8.55 23.28
C HIS A 196 -7.81 -7.58 23.28
N ALA A 197 -6.57 -8.07 23.10
CA ALA A 197 -5.39 -7.21 23.00
C ALA A 197 -5.39 -6.36 21.73
N VAL A 198 -5.89 -6.91 20.60
CA VAL A 198 -6.08 -6.13 19.36
C VAL A 198 -7.04 -4.97 19.62
N VAL A 199 -8.23 -5.25 20.16
CA VAL A 199 -9.26 -4.23 20.41
C VAL A 199 -8.84 -3.23 21.48
N ALA A 200 -8.20 -3.66 22.57
CA ALA A 200 -7.62 -2.73 23.55
C ALA A 200 -6.56 -1.81 22.91
N GLY A 201 -5.80 -2.32 21.94
CA GLY A 201 -4.86 -1.55 21.13
C GLY A 201 -5.53 -0.53 20.20
N ILE A 202 -6.75 -0.80 19.74
CA ILE A 202 -7.60 0.14 18.98
C ILE A 202 -8.14 1.19 19.94
N GLU A 203 -8.75 0.80 21.06
CA GLU A 203 -9.29 1.72 22.08
C GLU A 203 -8.24 2.73 22.57
N LYS A 204 -7.02 2.27 22.88
CA LYS A 204 -5.92 3.15 23.28
C LYS A 204 -5.63 4.22 22.23
N LYS A 205 -5.70 3.86 20.95
CA LYS A 205 -5.50 4.80 19.83
C LYS A 205 -6.70 5.73 19.65
N VAL A 206 -7.93 5.24 19.82
CA VAL A 206 -9.16 6.05 19.80
C VAL A 206 -9.11 7.12 20.89
N ARG A 207 -8.69 6.79 22.11
CA ARG A 207 -8.51 7.75 23.22
C ARG A 207 -7.49 8.87 22.89
N ARG A 208 -6.55 8.63 21.97
CA ARG A 208 -5.59 9.62 21.47
C ARG A 208 -6.08 10.42 20.25
N GLY A 209 -7.30 10.17 19.77
CA GLY A 209 -7.88 10.88 18.63
C GLY A 209 -7.77 10.17 17.28
N VAL A 210 -7.29 8.93 17.22
CA VAL A 210 -7.36 8.12 15.99
C VAL A 210 -8.83 7.77 15.71
N ARG A 211 -9.26 7.89 14.45
CA ARG A 211 -10.64 7.61 14.02
C ARG A 211 -10.74 6.74 12.77
N GLU A 212 -9.68 6.61 11.99
CA GLU A 212 -9.64 5.73 10.82
C GLU A 212 -8.64 4.60 11.03
N PHE A 213 -9.02 3.38 10.72
CA PHE A 213 -8.14 2.22 10.82
C PHE A 213 -8.15 1.41 9.54
N ALA A 214 -6.97 0.93 9.16
CA ALA A 214 -6.80 0.05 8.02
C ALA A 214 -6.18 -1.28 8.45
N PHE A 215 -6.68 -2.38 7.90
CA PHE A 215 -6.14 -3.71 8.12
C PHE A 215 -4.92 -3.92 7.21
N PHE A 216 -3.77 -4.22 7.81
CA PHE A 216 -2.49 -4.39 7.12
C PHE A 216 -2.12 -5.86 6.91
N ASP A 217 -2.99 -6.78 7.30
CA ASP A 217 -2.86 -8.20 6.98
C ASP A 217 -3.03 -8.44 5.47
N GLU A 218 -2.36 -9.46 4.94
CA GLU A 218 -2.38 -9.78 3.51
C GLU A 218 -3.78 -10.15 2.99
N GLU A 219 -4.63 -10.69 3.88
CA GLU A 219 -6.00 -11.07 3.55
C GLU A 219 -6.88 -11.06 4.81
N ILE A 220 -8.10 -10.56 4.68
CA ILE A 220 -9.17 -10.58 5.68
C ILE A 220 -10.45 -11.08 5.00
N PRO A 221 -11.21 -12.02 5.61
CA PRO A 221 -11.09 -12.60 6.94
C PRO A 221 -9.98 -13.68 7.05
N GLY A 222 -9.18 -13.87 5.98
CA GLY A 222 -7.88 -14.55 6.03
C GLY A 222 -7.93 -15.99 6.56
N PRO A 223 -6.86 -16.49 7.19
CA PRO A 223 -6.74 -17.91 7.59
C PRO A 223 -7.60 -18.29 8.80
N VAL A 224 -8.13 -17.32 9.55
CA VAL A 224 -8.96 -17.56 10.75
C VAL A 224 -10.15 -16.60 10.75
N PRO A 225 -11.19 -16.87 9.95
CA PRO A 225 -12.28 -15.92 9.76
C PRO A 225 -13.04 -15.53 11.03
N GLU A 226 -13.16 -16.46 11.97
CA GLU A 226 -13.82 -16.26 13.26
C GLU A 226 -13.10 -15.18 14.07
N ARG A 227 -11.77 -15.08 13.93
CA ARG A 227 -10.98 -14.07 14.63
C ARG A 227 -11.31 -12.66 14.12
N PHE A 228 -11.51 -12.50 12.82
CA PHE A 228 -11.92 -11.22 12.25
C PHE A 228 -13.33 -10.85 12.74
N ALA A 229 -14.29 -11.78 12.67
CA ALA A 229 -15.64 -11.57 13.16
C ALA A 229 -15.67 -11.16 14.65
N GLN A 230 -14.91 -11.85 15.51
CA GLN A 230 -14.77 -11.51 16.93
C GLN A 230 -14.23 -10.10 17.18
N VAL A 231 -13.26 -9.65 16.37
CA VAL A 231 -12.72 -8.29 16.48
C VAL A 231 -13.78 -7.26 16.11
N LEU A 232 -14.59 -7.52 15.07
CA LEU A 232 -15.71 -6.64 14.69
C LEU A 232 -16.77 -6.58 15.80
N ASP A 233 -17.14 -7.73 16.36
CA ASP A 233 -18.12 -7.80 17.45
C ASP A 233 -17.65 -7.00 18.67
N LEU A 234 -16.40 -7.17 19.08
CA LEU A 234 -15.82 -6.42 20.18
C LEU A 234 -15.72 -4.90 19.89
N ILE A 235 -15.45 -4.50 18.64
CA ILE A 235 -15.47 -3.06 18.26
C ILE A 235 -16.87 -2.47 18.45
N VAL A 236 -17.91 -3.21 18.04
CA VAL A 236 -19.31 -2.79 18.17
C VAL A 236 -19.77 -2.81 19.63
N GLU A 237 -19.46 -3.86 20.38
CA GLU A 237 -19.78 -3.99 21.81
C GLU A 237 -19.18 -2.84 22.63
N ARG A 238 -17.95 -2.42 22.28
CA ARG A 238 -17.25 -1.31 22.95
C ARG A 238 -17.70 0.07 22.47
N GLY A 239 -18.63 0.15 21.53
CA GLY A 239 -19.19 1.41 21.03
C GLY A 239 -18.14 2.32 20.39
N LEU A 240 -17.14 1.75 19.71
CA LEU A 240 -16.06 2.55 19.14
C LEU A 240 -16.51 3.25 17.85
N ASP A 241 -16.63 4.58 17.90
CA ASP A 241 -16.91 5.42 16.72
C ASP A 241 -15.65 5.57 15.84
N ILE A 242 -15.48 4.62 14.93
CA ILE A 242 -14.33 4.52 14.03
C ILE A 242 -14.75 4.15 12.60
N LYS A 243 -13.88 4.46 11.63
CA LYS A 243 -13.99 3.99 10.25
C LYS A 243 -12.97 2.89 10.01
N LEU A 244 -13.42 1.77 9.46
CA LEU A 244 -12.58 0.64 9.10
C LEU A 244 -12.36 0.59 7.58
N ARG A 245 -11.16 0.19 7.17
CA ARG A 245 -10.76 0.09 5.76
C ARG A 245 -9.99 -1.19 5.49
N ALA A 246 -10.38 -1.85 4.41
CA ALA A 246 -9.56 -2.83 3.71
C ALA A 246 -8.65 -2.10 2.71
N LEU A 247 -7.48 -2.67 2.43
CA LEU A 247 -6.49 -2.12 1.48
C LEU A 247 -6.36 -3.01 0.25
N GLY A 248 -7.49 -3.50 -0.29
CA GLY A 248 -7.46 -4.50 -1.37
C GLY A 248 -7.14 -5.91 -0.85
N ASN A 249 -7.58 -6.22 0.37
CA ASN A 249 -7.28 -7.46 1.07
C ASN A 249 -8.52 -8.24 1.49
N ILE A 250 -9.71 -7.95 0.95
CA ILE A 250 -10.91 -8.78 1.16
C ILE A 250 -11.04 -9.79 0.02
N SER A 251 -11.06 -11.08 0.33
CA SER A 251 -11.35 -12.09 -0.70
C SER A 251 -12.84 -12.08 -1.09
N PRO A 252 -13.20 -12.05 -2.38
CA PRO A 252 -14.61 -12.09 -2.82
C PRO A 252 -15.36 -13.31 -2.28
N THR A 253 -14.72 -14.48 -2.27
CA THR A 253 -15.34 -15.75 -1.89
C THR A 253 -15.45 -15.97 -0.37
N SER A 254 -14.96 -15.02 0.43
CA SER A 254 -14.87 -15.16 1.89
C SER A 254 -16.04 -14.53 2.66
N LEU A 255 -16.94 -13.85 1.97
CA LEU A 255 -18.04 -13.12 2.61
C LEU A 255 -19.21 -14.05 2.93
N THR A 256 -19.85 -13.77 4.07
CA THR A 256 -21.13 -14.34 4.47
C THR A 256 -22.09 -13.22 4.85
N ALA A 257 -23.40 -13.49 4.82
CA ALA A 257 -24.41 -12.52 5.23
C ALA A 257 -24.17 -11.98 6.65
N ASP A 258 -23.71 -12.84 7.56
CA ASP A 258 -23.40 -12.45 8.93
C ASP A 258 -22.16 -11.57 9.02
N LEU A 259 -21.08 -11.95 8.33
CA LEU A 259 -19.85 -11.15 8.30
C LEU A 259 -20.08 -9.76 7.70
N VAL A 260 -20.85 -9.68 6.61
CA VAL A 260 -21.19 -8.40 5.96
C VAL A 260 -21.95 -7.48 6.92
N ARG A 261 -22.91 -8.00 7.70
CA ARG A 261 -23.61 -7.20 8.73
C ARG A 261 -22.63 -6.69 9.78
N LYS A 262 -21.76 -7.55 10.30
CA LYS A 262 -20.73 -7.16 11.29
C LYS A 262 -19.81 -6.08 10.73
N MET A 263 -19.36 -6.20 9.49
CA MET A 263 -18.50 -5.21 8.84
C MET A 263 -19.20 -3.85 8.71
N SER A 264 -20.45 -3.83 8.25
CA SER A 264 -21.21 -2.59 8.07
C SER A 264 -21.43 -1.85 9.39
N ILE A 265 -21.83 -2.57 10.44
CA ILE A 265 -22.06 -1.98 11.78
C ILE A 265 -20.74 -1.55 12.45
N ALA A 266 -19.65 -2.30 12.27
CA ALA A 266 -18.34 -1.97 12.84
C ALA A 266 -17.62 -0.80 12.15
N GLY A 267 -18.17 -0.26 11.06
CA GLY A 267 -17.68 0.97 10.43
C GLY A 267 -16.96 0.79 9.09
N PHE A 268 -17.08 -0.35 8.41
CA PHE A 268 -16.67 -0.48 7.00
C PHE A 268 -17.67 0.24 6.10
N ARG A 269 -17.18 1.22 5.33
CA ARG A 269 -18.00 1.97 4.36
C ARG A 269 -17.66 1.68 2.91
N GLN A 270 -16.48 1.11 2.67
CA GLN A 270 -16.03 0.74 1.33
C GLN A 270 -15.35 -0.62 1.40
N ILE A 271 -15.56 -1.42 0.38
CA ILE A 271 -14.97 -2.73 0.18
C ILE A 271 -14.01 -2.65 -0.98
N PHE A 272 -12.79 -3.09 -0.73
CA PHE A 272 -11.74 -3.23 -1.74
C PHE A 272 -11.39 -4.71 -1.81
N PHE A 273 -11.91 -5.39 -2.83
CA PHE A 273 -11.63 -6.79 -3.05
C PHE A 273 -10.17 -7.00 -3.45
N LYS A 274 -9.60 -8.10 -2.99
CA LYS A 274 -8.28 -8.60 -3.39
C LYS A 274 -8.43 -9.36 -4.71
N ASP A 275 -7.49 -9.14 -5.62
CA ASP A 275 -7.39 -9.99 -6.80
C ASP A 275 -6.81 -11.37 -6.43
N THR A 276 -7.52 -12.43 -6.75
CA THR A 276 -7.13 -13.83 -6.48
C THR A 276 -6.61 -14.56 -7.71
N ILE A 277 -6.32 -13.86 -8.83
CA ILE A 277 -5.87 -14.50 -10.08
C ILE A 277 -4.62 -15.39 -9.91
N VAL A 278 -3.71 -15.01 -9.01
CA VAL A 278 -2.48 -15.78 -8.71
C VAL A 278 -2.76 -17.09 -7.94
N SER A 279 -3.98 -17.29 -7.45
CA SER A 279 -4.38 -18.45 -6.64
C SER A 279 -4.77 -19.69 -7.46
N LYS A 280 -4.53 -19.69 -8.78
CA LYS A 280 -4.88 -20.80 -9.71
C LYS A 280 -6.38 -21.17 -9.71
N THR A 281 -7.26 -20.20 -9.47
CA THR A 281 -8.71 -20.38 -9.57
C THR A 281 -9.13 -20.43 -11.04
N ASN A 282 -10.09 -21.28 -11.40
CA ASN A 282 -10.72 -21.24 -12.72
C ASN A 282 -11.38 -19.87 -12.96
N ALA A 283 -11.41 -19.38 -14.20
CA ALA A 283 -11.96 -18.08 -14.56
C ALA A 283 -13.46 -17.95 -14.21
N ASP A 284 -14.24 -19.03 -14.34
CA ASP A 284 -15.68 -19.01 -14.01
C ASP A 284 -15.91 -18.91 -12.49
N ASP A 285 -15.20 -19.72 -11.71
CA ASP A 285 -15.26 -19.68 -10.24
C ASP A 285 -14.78 -18.32 -9.70
N TYR A 286 -13.81 -17.69 -10.39
CA TYR A 286 -13.29 -16.38 -10.04
C TYR A 286 -14.39 -15.31 -10.10
N LEU A 287 -15.15 -15.22 -11.19
CA LEU A 287 -16.16 -14.18 -11.37
C LEU A 287 -17.44 -14.45 -10.57
N ALA A 288 -17.86 -15.71 -10.47
CA ALA A 288 -18.99 -16.11 -9.63
C ALA A 288 -18.78 -15.67 -8.17
N GLY A 289 -17.54 -15.73 -7.67
CA GLY A 289 -17.17 -15.23 -6.35
C GLY A 289 -17.44 -13.72 -6.17
N TYR A 290 -17.22 -12.90 -7.20
CA TYR A 290 -17.52 -11.46 -7.16
C TYR A 290 -19.03 -11.20 -7.21
N GLU A 291 -19.77 -11.92 -8.06
CA GLU A 291 -21.23 -11.79 -8.18
C GLU A 291 -21.91 -12.08 -6.84
N GLN A 292 -21.59 -13.23 -6.25
CA GLN A 292 -22.11 -13.62 -4.93
C GLN A 292 -21.73 -12.60 -3.84
N ALA A 293 -20.50 -12.08 -3.87
CA ALA A 293 -20.04 -11.10 -2.89
C ALA A 293 -20.80 -9.78 -3.00
N VAL A 294 -21.04 -9.29 -4.23
CA VAL A 294 -21.83 -8.07 -4.47
C VAL A 294 -23.26 -8.23 -3.96
N ASP A 295 -23.89 -9.37 -4.22
CA ASP A 295 -25.25 -9.65 -3.73
C ASP A 295 -25.32 -9.61 -2.20
N LEU A 296 -24.38 -10.28 -1.52
CA LEU A 296 -24.31 -10.27 -0.05
C LEU A 296 -24.11 -8.84 0.49
N LEU A 297 -23.20 -8.08 -0.12
CA LEU A 297 -22.90 -6.70 0.27
C LEU A 297 -24.10 -5.78 0.08
N PHE A 298 -24.82 -5.91 -1.03
CA PHE A 298 -26.03 -5.15 -1.32
C PHE A 298 -27.16 -5.49 -0.36
N GLN A 299 -27.48 -6.78 -0.22
CA GLN A 299 -28.63 -7.26 0.56
C GLN A 299 -28.44 -7.12 2.08
N HIS A 300 -27.21 -7.22 2.58
CA HIS A 300 -26.96 -7.28 4.03
C HIS A 300 -26.07 -6.17 4.58
N GLY A 301 -25.36 -5.43 3.74
CA GLY A 301 -24.37 -4.43 4.15
C GLY A 301 -24.70 -2.99 3.77
N GLN A 302 -25.72 -2.78 2.92
CA GLN A 302 -26.10 -1.49 2.32
C GLN A 302 -25.03 -0.87 1.41
N TYR A 303 -24.11 -1.69 0.89
CA TYR A 303 -23.12 -1.24 -0.09
C TYR A 303 -23.76 -1.19 -1.47
N LYS A 304 -23.53 -0.11 -2.22
CA LYS A 304 -24.12 0.05 -3.56
C LYS A 304 -23.15 -0.40 -4.65
N PRO A 305 -23.48 -1.42 -5.46
CA PRO A 305 -22.69 -1.73 -6.64
C PRO A 305 -22.68 -0.54 -7.60
N ARG A 306 -21.66 -0.47 -8.45
CA ARG A 306 -21.46 0.61 -9.42
C ARG A 306 -21.22 1.99 -8.84
N THR A 307 -20.85 2.03 -7.55
CA THR A 307 -20.36 3.20 -6.84
C THR A 307 -18.95 2.93 -6.28
N GLU A 308 -18.40 3.86 -5.50
CA GLU A 308 -17.14 3.66 -4.75
C GLU A 308 -17.28 2.79 -3.50
N ASP A 309 -18.49 2.31 -3.17
CA ASP A 309 -18.72 1.43 -2.03
C ASP A 309 -18.08 0.05 -2.23
N ILE A 310 -17.98 -0.41 -3.47
CA ILE A 310 -17.43 -1.71 -3.85
C ILE A 310 -16.45 -1.51 -5.00
N THR A 311 -15.21 -1.91 -4.79
CA THR A 311 -14.15 -1.81 -5.81
C THR A 311 -13.40 -3.12 -5.92
N ALA A 312 -13.27 -3.64 -7.13
CA ALA A 312 -12.39 -4.76 -7.43
C ALA A 312 -10.97 -4.26 -7.68
N MET A 313 -10.00 -4.76 -6.92
CA MET A 313 -8.60 -4.58 -7.28
C MET A 313 -8.23 -5.59 -8.35
N VAL A 314 -7.50 -5.13 -9.36
CA VAL A 314 -7.04 -5.96 -10.48
C VAL A 314 -5.53 -5.92 -10.51
N LEU A 315 -4.91 -7.05 -10.18
CA LEU A 315 -3.47 -7.22 -10.23
C LEU A 315 -3.01 -7.22 -11.69
N VAL A 316 -1.96 -6.46 -12.00
CA VAL A 316 -1.44 -6.32 -13.38
C VAL A 316 0.08 -6.24 -13.40
N GLY A 317 0.71 -6.71 -14.47
CA GLY A 317 2.17 -6.80 -14.61
C GLY A 317 2.77 -8.07 -14.00
N VAL A 318 1.97 -9.14 -13.88
CA VAL A 318 2.42 -10.46 -13.39
C VAL A 318 3.20 -11.16 -14.51
N PRO A 319 4.29 -11.91 -14.25
CA PRO A 319 5.02 -12.62 -15.31
C PRO A 319 4.12 -13.63 -16.06
N GLY A 320 4.21 -13.64 -17.39
CA GLY A 320 3.42 -14.48 -18.28
C GLY A 320 2.00 -13.97 -18.55
N GLU A 321 1.67 -12.75 -18.12
CA GLU A 321 0.32 -12.19 -18.29
C GLU A 321 0.02 -11.80 -19.74
N ASN A 322 -1.19 -12.15 -20.21
CA ASN A 322 -1.72 -11.70 -21.50
C ASN A 322 -2.58 -10.45 -21.31
N ILE A 323 -2.28 -9.38 -22.04
CA ILE A 323 -2.92 -8.06 -21.91
C ILE A 323 -4.41 -8.07 -22.26
N GLU A 324 -4.82 -8.85 -23.26
CA GLU A 324 -6.22 -8.95 -23.69
C GLU A 324 -7.06 -9.58 -22.57
N ASN A 325 -6.54 -10.62 -21.91
CA ASN A 325 -7.19 -11.23 -20.76
C ASN A 325 -7.33 -10.24 -19.59
N VAL A 326 -6.36 -9.34 -19.40
CA VAL A 326 -6.47 -8.27 -18.38
C VAL A 326 -7.56 -7.27 -18.73
N ALA A 327 -7.63 -6.84 -19.98
CA ALA A 327 -8.65 -5.92 -20.46
C ALA A 327 -10.05 -6.53 -20.34
N GLU A 328 -10.22 -7.80 -20.72
CA GLU A 328 -11.46 -8.55 -20.52
C GLU A 328 -11.84 -8.62 -19.04
N ARG A 329 -10.90 -9.01 -18.17
CA ARG A 329 -11.12 -9.09 -16.72
C ARG A 329 -11.55 -7.73 -16.14
N LEU A 330 -10.94 -6.62 -16.59
CA LEU A 330 -11.35 -5.28 -16.16
C LEU A 330 -12.80 -4.98 -16.55
N MET A 331 -13.20 -5.28 -17.78
CA MET A 331 -14.57 -5.06 -18.25
C MET A 331 -15.56 -5.94 -17.49
N ARG A 332 -15.27 -7.23 -17.32
CA ARG A 332 -16.16 -8.17 -16.60
C ARG A 332 -16.30 -7.83 -15.11
N LEU A 333 -15.20 -7.46 -14.44
CA LEU A 333 -15.29 -6.99 -13.06
C LEU A 333 -16.02 -5.65 -12.97
N SER A 334 -15.79 -4.72 -13.89
CA SER A 334 -16.54 -3.46 -13.94
C SER A 334 -18.03 -3.69 -14.24
N HIS A 335 -18.40 -4.72 -14.98
CA HIS A 335 -19.81 -5.10 -15.12
C HIS A 335 -20.41 -5.50 -13.77
N ILE A 336 -19.71 -6.37 -13.02
CA ILE A 336 -20.19 -6.91 -11.73
C ILE A 336 -20.18 -5.86 -10.61
N VAL A 337 -19.03 -5.24 -10.34
CA VAL A 337 -18.87 -4.31 -9.20
C VAL A 337 -19.02 -2.84 -9.60
N GLY A 338 -18.81 -2.52 -10.87
CA GLY A 338 -18.83 -1.16 -11.41
C GLY A 338 -17.63 -0.26 -11.13
N SER A 339 -16.83 -0.53 -10.09
CA SER A 339 -15.54 0.18 -9.88
C SER A 339 -14.35 -0.78 -9.84
N VAL A 340 -13.30 -0.49 -10.63
CA VAL A 340 -12.09 -1.32 -10.75
C VAL A 340 -10.82 -0.49 -10.55
N ASN A 341 -9.83 -1.02 -9.84
CA ASN A 341 -8.55 -0.34 -9.63
C ASN A 341 -7.39 -1.24 -9.98
N LEU A 342 -6.45 -0.76 -10.79
CA LEU A 342 -5.23 -1.49 -11.10
C LEU A 342 -4.28 -1.48 -9.91
N VAL A 343 -3.75 -2.66 -9.60
CA VAL A 343 -2.69 -2.87 -8.61
C VAL A 343 -1.48 -3.42 -9.36
N PRO A 344 -0.43 -2.62 -9.60
CA PRO A 344 0.77 -3.12 -10.24
C PRO A 344 1.46 -4.17 -9.38
N PHE A 345 1.80 -5.30 -9.98
CA PHE A 345 2.53 -6.38 -9.34
C PHE A 345 3.92 -5.91 -8.93
N GLN A 346 4.27 -6.16 -7.68
CA GLN A 346 5.58 -5.84 -7.13
C GLN A 346 6.44 -7.10 -7.02
N PRO A 347 7.44 -7.30 -7.90
CA PRO A 347 8.43 -8.34 -7.69
C PRO A 347 9.12 -8.12 -6.35
N THR A 348 9.03 -9.12 -5.46
CA THR A 348 9.57 -9.02 -4.11
C THR A 348 10.63 -10.10 -3.93
N PRO A 349 11.91 -9.74 -3.75
CA PRO A 349 12.99 -10.69 -3.48
C PRO A 349 12.62 -11.73 -2.43
N SER A 350 13.13 -12.96 -2.53
CA SER A 350 12.80 -14.09 -1.63
C SER A 350 11.36 -14.62 -1.72
N THR A 351 10.50 -14.11 -2.61
CA THR A 351 9.20 -14.73 -2.90
C THR A 351 9.33 -15.77 -4.02
N GLU A 352 8.47 -16.77 -4.03
CA GLU A 352 8.52 -17.86 -5.02
C GLU A 352 8.53 -17.34 -6.47
N ILE A 353 7.60 -16.43 -6.81
CA ILE A 353 7.52 -15.84 -8.15
C ILE A 353 8.80 -15.06 -8.49
N TYR A 354 9.39 -14.36 -7.53
CA TYR A 354 10.65 -13.64 -7.75
C TYR A 354 11.80 -14.60 -8.05
N GLU A 355 11.97 -15.65 -7.24
CA GLU A 355 13.06 -16.62 -7.40
C GLU A 355 12.95 -17.39 -8.72
N GLN A 356 11.74 -17.73 -9.15
CA GLN A 356 11.49 -18.34 -10.47
C GLN A 356 11.93 -17.47 -11.65
N HIS A 357 11.92 -16.15 -11.48
CA HIS A 357 12.24 -15.19 -12.54
C HIS A 357 13.51 -14.38 -12.23
N LYS A 358 14.34 -14.87 -11.31
CA LYS A 358 15.49 -14.13 -10.79
C LYS A 358 16.49 -13.74 -11.88
N GLU A 359 16.77 -14.63 -12.82
CA GLU A 359 17.71 -14.38 -13.93
C GLU A 359 17.26 -13.21 -14.82
N TYR A 360 15.96 -13.06 -15.02
CA TYR A 360 15.38 -11.92 -15.73
C TYR A 360 15.48 -10.64 -14.89
N LEU A 361 15.08 -10.71 -13.62
CA LEU A 361 15.04 -9.56 -12.71
C LEU A 361 16.43 -9.02 -12.34
N ASP A 362 17.46 -9.87 -12.31
CA ASP A 362 18.85 -9.46 -12.01
C ASP A 362 19.42 -8.50 -13.08
N GLN A 363 18.80 -8.42 -14.26
CA GLN A 363 19.15 -7.48 -15.33
C GLN A 363 18.54 -6.09 -15.09
N ILE A 364 17.63 -5.96 -14.12
CA ILE A 364 16.90 -4.72 -13.80
C ILE A 364 17.37 -4.23 -12.42
N PRO A 365 17.94 -3.01 -12.32
CA PRO A 365 18.30 -2.42 -11.03
C PRO A 365 17.13 -2.41 -10.05
N LEU A 366 17.40 -2.62 -8.76
CA LEU A 366 16.36 -2.89 -7.75
C LEU A 366 15.33 -1.74 -7.61
N GLU A 367 15.75 -0.49 -7.77
CA GLU A 367 14.90 0.70 -7.79
C GLU A 367 13.94 0.74 -8.98
N PHE A 368 14.29 0.09 -10.09
CA PHE A 368 13.46 -0.03 -11.28
C PHE A 368 12.62 -1.30 -11.32
N GLN A 369 12.79 -2.19 -10.34
CA GLN A 369 11.84 -3.28 -10.09
C GLN A 369 10.56 -2.81 -9.37
N ASN A 370 10.33 -1.50 -9.27
CA ASN A 370 9.09 -0.90 -8.78
C ASN A 370 7.92 -1.32 -9.70
N GLY A 371 6.86 -1.91 -9.15
CA GLY A 371 5.71 -2.41 -9.90
C GLY A 371 5.05 -1.36 -10.79
N LYS A 372 5.15 -0.07 -10.42
CA LYS A 372 4.62 1.06 -11.21
C LYS A 372 5.36 1.27 -12.54
N LEU A 373 6.51 0.63 -12.73
CA LEU A 373 7.26 0.59 -13.98
C LEU A 373 7.02 -0.68 -14.80
N PHE A 374 6.19 -1.61 -14.29
CA PHE A 374 5.90 -2.89 -14.93
C PHE A 374 7.19 -3.65 -15.32
N PRO A 375 8.02 -4.07 -14.35
CA PRO A 375 9.32 -4.67 -14.63
C PRO A 375 9.25 -5.94 -15.50
N PHE A 376 8.10 -6.61 -15.53
CA PHE A 376 7.83 -7.77 -16.40
C PHE A 376 7.21 -7.41 -17.76
N ALA A 377 7.08 -6.14 -18.13
CA ALA A 377 6.46 -5.75 -19.40
C ALA A 377 7.08 -6.46 -20.61
N LYS A 378 8.42 -6.41 -20.73
CA LYS A 378 9.14 -7.09 -21.82
C LYS A 378 9.02 -8.62 -21.73
N TYR A 379 9.01 -9.17 -20.51
CA TYR A 379 8.80 -10.62 -20.30
C TYR A 379 7.43 -11.07 -20.80
N ASN A 380 6.41 -10.21 -20.65
CA ASN A 380 5.04 -10.45 -21.10
C ASN A 380 4.82 -10.10 -22.59
N HIS A 381 5.89 -9.84 -23.35
CA HIS A 381 5.80 -9.36 -24.73
C HIS A 381 4.95 -8.09 -24.88
N ALA A 382 4.95 -7.23 -23.86
CA ALA A 382 4.21 -5.97 -23.80
C ALA A 382 5.15 -4.78 -23.57
N THR A 383 4.62 -3.58 -23.78
CA THR A 383 5.34 -2.32 -23.57
C THR A 383 4.80 -1.59 -22.34
N PHE A 384 5.59 -0.67 -21.79
CA PHE A 384 5.10 0.19 -20.71
C PHE A 384 3.86 1.01 -21.14
N ALA A 385 3.83 1.45 -22.41
CA ALA A 385 2.70 2.18 -22.99
C ALA A 385 1.38 1.39 -22.93
N VAL A 386 1.41 0.09 -23.20
CA VAL A 386 0.22 -0.78 -23.14
C VAL A 386 -0.37 -0.85 -21.72
N TYR A 387 0.46 -0.91 -20.69
CA TYR A 387 -0.04 -0.83 -19.30
C TYR A 387 -0.60 0.56 -18.94
N GLN A 388 -0.10 1.62 -19.57
CA GLN A 388 -0.74 2.93 -19.45
C GLN A 388 -2.12 2.96 -20.12
N GLU A 389 -2.31 2.25 -21.24
CA GLU A 389 -3.61 2.10 -21.88
C GLU A 389 -4.60 1.35 -20.99
N LEU A 390 -4.17 0.27 -20.32
CA LEU A 390 -4.99 -0.39 -19.30
C LEU A 390 -5.40 0.58 -18.18
N THR A 391 -4.50 1.47 -17.76
CA THR A 391 -4.80 2.51 -16.77
C THR A 391 -5.86 3.50 -17.29
N ARG A 392 -5.79 3.87 -18.57
CA ARG A 392 -6.81 4.72 -19.22
C ARG A 392 -8.15 4.00 -19.32
N LEU A 393 -8.15 2.72 -19.65
CA LEU A 393 -9.36 1.88 -19.66
C LEU A 393 -10.01 1.83 -18.28
N ALA A 394 -9.24 1.55 -17.22
CA ALA A 394 -9.77 1.55 -15.85
C ALA A 394 -10.34 2.92 -15.46
N ALA A 395 -9.72 4.03 -15.87
CA ALA A 395 -10.26 5.38 -15.63
C ALA A 395 -11.57 5.63 -16.39
N LEU A 396 -11.69 5.17 -17.63
CA LEU A 396 -12.92 5.22 -18.42
C LEU A 396 -14.05 4.42 -17.74
N LEU A 397 -13.77 3.17 -17.36
CA LEU A 397 -14.73 2.29 -16.68
C LEU A 397 -15.20 2.86 -15.33
N ASN A 398 -14.33 3.57 -14.61
CA ASN A 398 -14.66 4.25 -13.36
C ASN A 398 -15.37 5.60 -13.55
N SER A 399 -15.54 6.09 -14.77
CA SER A 399 -16.19 7.38 -15.02
C SER A 399 -17.67 7.32 -14.65
N LYS A 400 -18.14 8.31 -13.87
CA LYS A 400 -19.49 8.33 -13.29
C LYS A 400 -20.35 9.43 -13.89
N TYR A 401 -21.63 9.12 -14.07
CA TYR A 401 -22.70 10.10 -14.30
C TYR A 401 -23.80 9.87 -13.25
N HIS A 402 -24.22 10.94 -12.55
CA HIS A 402 -25.11 10.86 -11.37
C HIS A 402 -24.72 9.77 -10.35
N SER A 403 -23.41 9.68 -10.04
CA SER A 403 -22.81 8.77 -9.04
C SER A 403 -22.68 7.29 -9.40
N THR A 404 -23.13 6.86 -10.58
CA THR A 404 -22.99 5.48 -11.07
C THR A 404 -22.12 5.40 -12.32
N THR A 405 -21.39 4.30 -12.49
CA THR A 405 -20.60 4.03 -13.71
C THR A 405 -21.47 3.46 -14.83
N PHE A 406 -21.10 3.73 -16.09
CA PHE A 406 -21.77 3.15 -17.27
C PHE A 406 -21.42 1.67 -17.45
N ASP A 407 -22.40 0.82 -17.75
CA ASP A 407 -22.20 -0.61 -17.93
C ASP A 407 -22.13 -0.99 -19.41
N PHE A 408 -20.92 -1.19 -19.91
CA PHE A 408 -20.72 -1.56 -21.31
C PHE A 408 -21.22 -2.98 -21.63
N LEU A 409 -21.44 -3.84 -20.63
CA LEU A 409 -21.83 -5.24 -20.83
C LEU A 409 -23.29 -5.51 -20.42
N ALA A 410 -24.04 -4.49 -19.98
CA ALA A 410 -25.46 -4.65 -19.66
C ALA A 410 -26.31 -5.00 -20.90
N ASP A 411 -27.46 -5.64 -20.65
CA ASP A 411 -28.41 -6.04 -21.68
C ASP A 411 -29.40 -4.94 -22.09
N ASP A 412 -29.26 -3.73 -21.56
CA ASP A 412 -30.12 -2.60 -21.92
C ASP A 412 -29.82 -2.00 -23.30
N GLU A 413 -30.79 -1.25 -23.83
CA GLU A 413 -30.72 -0.66 -25.17
C GLU A 413 -29.52 0.28 -25.34
N ILE A 414 -29.16 1.06 -24.31
CA ILE A 414 -28.07 2.04 -24.38
C ILE A 414 -26.73 1.30 -24.47
N ALA A 415 -26.54 0.26 -23.65
CA ALA A 415 -25.35 -0.57 -23.68
C ALA A 415 -25.21 -1.32 -25.02
N GLN A 416 -26.31 -1.87 -25.55
CA GLN A 416 -26.32 -2.49 -26.88
C GLN A 416 -25.97 -1.49 -28.00
N MET A 417 -26.54 -0.27 -27.96
CA MET A 417 -26.22 0.80 -28.90
C MET A 417 -24.75 1.21 -28.83
N ALA A 418 -24.19 1.34 -27.62
CA ALA A 418 -22.78 1.67 -27.43
C ALA A 418 -21.87 0.57 -28.00
N ARG A 419 -22.14 -0.70 -27.69
CA ARG A 419 -21.38 -1.85 -28.24
C ARG A 419 -21.45 -1.88 -29.77
N LYS A 420 -22.65 -1.67 -30.35
CA LYS A 420 -22.85 -1.60 -31.80
C LYS A 420 -22.06 -0.43 -32.42
N SER A 421 -22.15 0.76 -31.83
CA SER A 421 -21.42 1.96 -32.26
C SER A 421 -19.91 1.74 -32.29
N ILE A 422 -19.36 1.04 -31.30
CA ILE A 422 -17.93 0.68 -31.22
C ILE A 422 -17.58 -0.34 -32.30
N ALA A 423 -18.35 -1.43 -32.41
CA ALA A 423 -18.11 -2.50 -33.39
C ALA A 423 -18.20 -2.03 -34.84
N GLU A 424 -19.07 -1.06 -35.11
CA GLU A 424 -19.26 -0.46 -36.44
C GLU A 424 -18.36 0.77 -36.67
N GLU A 425 -17.50 1.14 -35.72
CA GLU A 425 -16.60 2.30 -35.76
C GLU A 425 -17.31 3.64 -36.11
N THR A 426 -18.61 3.76 -35.82
CA THR A 426 -19.44 4.92 -36.22
C THR A 426 -18.97 6.28 -35.67
N TRP A 427 -18.15 6.23 -34.61
CA TRP A 427 -17.50 7.36 -33.95
C TRP A 427 -16.21 7.84 -34.63
N GLN A 428 -15.65 7.11 -35.61
CA GLN A 428 -14.48 7.56 -36.38
C GLN A 428 -14.92 8.51 -37.51
N PRO A 429 -14.45 9.78 -37.53
CA PRO A 429 -14.82 10.73 -38.58
C PRO A 429 -14.20 10.42 -39.95
N LYS A 430 -13.37 9.38 -40.10
CA LYS A 430 -12.64 9.05 -41.33
C LYS A 430 -12.95 7.64 -41.83
N LEU A 431 -14.19 7.40 -42.22
CA LEU A 431 -14.55 6.34 -43.19
C LEU A 431 -15.83 6.68 -43.98
N LYS A 432 -16.25 7.96 -43.99
CA LYS A 432 -17.22 8.48 -44.96
C LYS A 432 -16.47 9.38 -45.93
N GLU A 433 -16.49 8.98 -47.18
CA GLU A 433 -15.90 9.66 -48.32
C GLU A 433 -16.08 11.18 -48.25
N THR A 434 -15.02 11.89 -48.64
CA THR A 434 -14.99 13.27 -49.14
C THR A 434 -16.36 13.89 -49.38
N ILE A 435 -16.87 14.61 -48.38
CA ILE A 435 -17.85 15.67 -48.60
C ILE A 435 -17.06 16.98 -48.62
N PRO A 436 -17.08 17.76 -49.73
CA PRO A 436 -16.33 19.01 -49.78
C PRO A 436 -16.89 19.97 -48.73
N LEU A 437 -16.00 20.48 -47.88
CA LEU A 437 -16.29 21.58 -46.97
C LEU A 437 -16.80 22.77 -47.79
N ILE A 438 -18.11 22.98 -47.78
CA ILE A 438 -18.68 24.29 -48.12
C ILE A 438 -18.62 25.11 -46.84
N LEU A 439 -17.56 25.92 -46.73
CA LEU A 439 -17.49 27.01 -45.78
C LEU A 439 -18.62 28.01 -46.07
N ARG A 440 -19.48 28.25 -45.09
CA ARG A 440 -20.22 29.51 -44.90
C ARG A 440 -20.26 29.87 -43.43
#